data_AF-A0A7C2ZD61-F1
#
_entry.id   AF-A0A7C2ZD61-F1
#
_cell.length_a   1.000
_cell.length_b   1.000
_cell.length_c   1.000
_cell.angle_alpha   90.00
_cell.angle_beta   90.00
_cell.angle_gamma   90.00
#
_symmetry.space_group_name_H-M   'P 1'
#
loop_
_entity.id
_entity.type
_entity.pdbx_description
1 polymer ?
#
loop_
_entity_poly.entity_id
_entity_poly.type
_entity_poly.pdbx_seq_one_letter_code
_entity_poly.pdbx_strand_id
1 'polypeptide(L)'
;PTEPARVAEMTKRIGLKYLVITSVNRDDLPDGGAGHFHKCINETRRQCPDMKFEILTPDFRSCQAKALKVLQDALPFVFAHNVETVPSLYPVARMGGSYQRSLSLLKMAKESYDNIRTKSSIMLGLGETDAEVELLLKDLRSVGCDKITIGQYLRPSKDSLEVVEYVTPAKFDWWKQKAVQLGFSYCLSSPFARSSYLAEQENTL
;
A
#
# COMPACT_ATOMS: atom_id res chain seq x y z
N PRO A 1 -23.87 -2.74 -0.31
CA PRO A 1 -24.25 -4.07 -0.84
C PRO A 1 -23.90 -4.29 -2.32
N THR A 2 -24.19 -3.33 -3.21
CA THR A 2 -24.04 -3.49 -4.67
C THR A 2 -22.68 -3.10 -5.24
N GLU A 3 -21.82 -2.44 -4.45
CA GLU A 3 -20.53 -1.95 -4.91
C GLU A 3 -19.62 -3.03 -5.55
N PRO A 4 -19.48 -4.26 -5.01
CA PRO A 4 -18.66 -5.29 -5.65
C PRO A 4 -19.07 -5.60 -7.09
N ALA A 5 -20.37 -5.70 -7.37
CA ALA A 5 -20.88 -5.94 -8.72
C ALA A 5 -20.62 -4.77 -9.66
N ARG A 6 -20.76 -3.53 -9.16
CA ARG A 6 -20.48 -2.33 -9.96
C ARG A 6 -18.99 -2.18 -10.28
N VAL A 7 -18.10 -2.53 -9.34
CA VAL A 7 -16.65 -2.56 -9.58
C VAL A 7 -16.32 -3.57 -10.68
N ALA A 8 -16.89 -4.78 -10.60
CA ALA A 8 -16.69 -5.81 -11.62
C ALA A 8 -17.18 -5.38 -13.01
N GLU A 9 -18.39 -4.81 -13.08
CA GLU A 9 -18.99 -4.31 -14.32
C GLU A 9 -18.12 -3.21 -14.95
N MET A 10 -17.69 -2.22 -14.14
CA MET A 10 -16.87 -1.12 -14.63
C MET A 10 -15.51 -1.62 -15.11
N THR A 11 -14.88 -2.52 -14.36
CA THR A 11 -13.59 -3.13 -14.71
C THR A 11 -13.68 -3.83 -16.07
N LYS A 12 -14.74 -4.62 -16.29
CA LYS A 12 -15.02 -5.28 -17.56
C LYS A 12 -15.24 -4.28 -18.69
N ARG A 13 -16.04 -3.25 -18.45
CA ARG A 13 -16.40 -2.24 -19.45
C ARG A 13 -15.20 -1.42 -19.93
N ILE A 14 -14.28 -1.08 -19.02
CA ILE A 14 -13.04 -0.36 -19.37
C ILE A 14 -12.05 -1.32 -20.06
N GLY A 15 -12.11 -2.63 -19.77
CA GLY A 15 -11.14 -3.60 -20.27
C GLY A 15 -9.81 -3.53 -19.52
N LEU A 16 -9.85 -3.29 -18.20
CA LEU A 16 -8.65 -3.30 -17.37
C LEU A 16 -8.01 -4.70 -17.36
N LYS A 17 -6.69 -4.74 -17.15
CA LYS A 17 -5.93 -5.99 -16.94
C LYS A 17 -5.40 -6.12 -15.50
N TYR A 18 -5.33 -5.00 -14.80
CA TYR A 18 -4.83 -4.89 -13.44
C TYR A 18 -5.75 -3.95 -12.65
N LEU A 19 -6.25 -4.41 -11.50
CA LEU A 19 -7.14 -3.65 -10.64
C LEU A 19 -6.53 -3.45 -9.25
N VAL A 20 -6.28 -2.20 -8.89
CA VAL A 20 -5.92 -1.81 -7.52
C VAL A 20 -7.21 -1.46 -6.78
N ILE A 21 -7.46 -2.12 -5.65
CA ILE A 21 -8.63 -1.86 -4.77
C ILE A 21 -8.13 -1.25 -3.46
N THR A 22 -8.78 -0.18 -3.00
CA THR A 22 -8.51 0.42 -1.68
C THR A 22 -9.81 0.77 -0.97
N SER A 23 -9.74 1.15 0.29
CA SER A 23 -10.89 1.56 1.08
C SER A 23 -10.51 2.61 2.12
N VAL A 24 -11.53 3.28 2.65
CA VAL A 24 -11.42 3.98 3.94
C VAL A 24 -11.34 2.96 5.09
N ASN A 25 -10.92 3.42 6.27
CA ASN A 25 -10.98 2.61 7.49
C ASN A 25 -12.45 2.30 7.84
N ARG A 26 -12.73 1.07 8.27
CA ARG A 26 -14.05 0.60 8.69
C ARG A 26 -13.97 -0.02 10.08
N ASP A 27 -13.55 0.79 11.04
CA ASP A 27 -13.41 0.42 12.46
C ASP A 27 -14.76 0.00 13.07
N ASP A 28 -15.87 0.37 12.43
CA ASP A 28 -17.24 -0.04 12.77
C ASP A 28 -17.55 -1.50 12.40
N LEU A 29 -16.74 -2.12 11.52
CA LEU A 29 -16.95 -3.49 11.06
C LEU A 29 -16.06 -4.49 11.81
N PRO A 30 -16.61 -5.68 12.18
CA PRO A 30 -15.85 -6.70 12.90
C PRO A 30 -14.63 -7.28 12.18
N ASP A 31 -14.50 -7.07 10.87
CA ASP A 31 -13.38 -7.50 10.02
C ASP A 31 -12.61 -6.32 9.39
N GLY A 32 -12.89 -5.09 9.85
CA GLY A 32 -12.29 -3.87 9.33
C GLY A 32 -12.58 -3.60 7.86
N GLY A 33 -13.59 -4.26 7.27
CA GLY A 33 -13.95 -4.15 5.86
C GLY A 33 -13.26 -5.18 4.94
N ALA A 34 -12.46 -6.10 5.47
CA ALA A 34 -11.76 -7.13 4.68
C ALA A 34 -12.69 -7.97 3.79
N GLY A 35 -13.87 -8.33 4.30
CA GLY A 35 -14.88 -9.07 3.53
C GLY A 35 -15.41 -8.31 2.31
N HIS A 36 -15.28 -6.98 2.30
CA HIS A 36 -15.65 -6.17 1.15
C HIS A 36 -14.61 -6.26 0.03
N PHE A 37 -13.32 -6.19 0.36
CA PHE A 37 -12.23 -6.46 -0.59
C PHE A 37 -12.40 -7.86 -1.21
N HIS A 38 -12.61 -8.89 -0.39
CA HIS A 38 -12.85 -10.25 -0.84
C HIS A 38 -14.02 -10.34 -1.85
N LYS A 39 -15.14 -9.68 -1.56
CA LYS A 39 -16.30 -9.64 -2.47
C LYS A 39 -15.98 -8.93 -3.79
N CYS A 40 -15.29 -7.78 -3.75
CA CYS A 40 -14.91 -7.05 -4.97
C CYS A 40 -13.98 -7.87 -5.87
N ILE A 41 -12.98 -8.55 -5.30
CA ILE A 41 -12.07 -9.42 -6.05
C ILE A 41 -12.82 -10.55 -6.72
N ASN A 42 -13.60 -11.33 -5.94
CA ASN A 42 -14.27 -12.52 -6.46
C ASN A 42 -15.37 -12.18 -7.46
N GLU A 43 -16.11 -11.09 -7.26
CA GLU A 43 -17.10 -10.65 -8.23
C GLU A 43 -16.45 -10.17 -9.54
N THR A 44 -15.32 -9.45 -9.44
CA THR A 44 -14.56 -9.04 -10.63
C THR A 44 -14.01 -10.25 -11.37
N ARG A 45 -13.46 -11.24 -10.66
CA ARG A 45 -12.88 -12.45 -11.25
C ARG A 45 -13.92 -13.31 -11.98
N ARG A 46 -15.18 -13.33 -11.54
CA ARG A 46 -16.29 -14.00 -12.27
C ARG A 46 -16.52 -13.41 -13.64
N GLN A 47 -16.33 -12.09 -13.78
CA GLN A 47 -16.60 -11.37 -15.03
C GLN A 47 -15.36 -11.16 -15.89
N CYS A 48 -14.18 -11.13 -15.25
CA CYS A 48 -12.86 -10.92 -15.84
C CYS A 48 -11.87 -11.94 -15.25
N PRO A 49 -11.85 -13.20 -15.72
CA PRO A 49 -11.06 -14.27 -15.12
C PRO A 49 -9.55 -14.02 -15.08
N ASP A 50 -9.00 -13.32 -16.08
CA ASP A 50 -7.57 -13.02 -16.21
C ASP A 50 -7.13 -11.76 -15.43
N MET A 51 -8.04 -11.13 -14.68
CA MET A 51 -7.75 -9.92 -13.92
C MET A 51 -6.70 -10.17 -12.84
N LYS A 52 -5.67 -9.31 -12.80
CA LYS A 52 -4.70 -9.25 -11.72
C LYS A 52 -5.11 -8.20 -10.69
N PHE A 53 -4.81 -8.45 -9.41
CA PHE A 53 -5.26 -7.62 -8.32
C PHE A 53 -4.10 -7.12 -7.44
N GLU A 54 -4.22 -5.88 -6.97
CA GLU A 54 -3.50 -5.33 -5.81
C GLU A 54 -4.55 -4.83 -4.83
N ILE A 55 -4.37 -5.11 -3.54
CA ILE A 55 -5.18 -4.49 -2.49
C ILE A 55 -4.31 -3.53 -1.69
N LEU A 56 -4.74 -2.27 -1.58
CA LEU A 56 -4.16 -1.28 -0.68
C LEU A 56 -5.07 -1.17 0.54
N THR A 57 -4.71 -1.85 1.61
CA THR A 57 -5.58 -2.05 2.77
C THR A 57 -5.39 -0.96 3.82
N PRO A 58 -6.42 -0.69 4.65
CA PRO A 58 -6.23 -0.05 5.94
C PRO A 58 -5.37 -0.92 6.87
N ASP A 59 -5.07 -0.44 8.08
CA ASP A 59 -4.23 -1.17 9.05
C ASP A 59 -4.95 -2.29 9.81
N PHE A 60 -6.28 -2.41 9.62
CA PHE A 60 -7.21 -3.33 10.29
C PHE A 60 -7.18 -3.30 11.83
N ARG A 61 -6.53 -2.32 12.46
CA ARG A 61 -6.44 -2.12 13.92
C ARG A 61 -6.28 -3.42 14.72
N SER A 62 -7.26 -3.75 15.56
CA SER A 62 -7.24 -4.93 16.44
C SER A 62 -7.67 -6.23 15.73
N CYS A 63 -8.13 -6.17 14.48
CA CYS A 63 -8.68 -7.31 13.76
C CYS A 63 -7.79 -7.82 12.61
N GLN A 64 -6.49 -7.49 12.59
CA GLN A 64 -5.53 -7.88 11.54
C GLN A 64 -5.58 -9.38 11.20
N ALA A 65 -5.49 -10.26 12.20
CA ALA A 65 -5.53 -11.71 11.97
C ALA A 65 -6.84 -12.17 11.31
N LYS A 66 -7.97 -11.60 11.74
CA LYS A 66 -9.28 -11.90 11.16
C LYS A 66 -9.42 -11.38 9.74
N ALA A 67 -8.97 -10.15 9.49
CA ALA A 67 -8.95 -9.54 8.16
C ALA A 67 -8.12 -10.37 7.18
N LEU A 68 -6.91 -10.79 7.58
CA LEU A 68 -6.06 -11.65 6.76
C LEU A 68 -6.70 -13.02 6.51
N LYS A 69 -7.33 -13.64 7.51
CA LYS A 69 -8.06 -14.89 7.29
C LYS A 69 -9.17 -14.75 6.25
N VAL A 70 -9.92 -13.65 6.26
CA VAL A 70 -10.98 -13.39 5.28
C VAL A 70 -10.42 -13.17 3.87
N LEU A 71 -9.27 -12.52 3.74
CA LEU A 71 -8.64 -12.22 2.45
C LEU A 71 -7.97 -13.44 1.81
N GLN A 72 -7.62 -14.46 2.58
CA GLN A 72 -6.94 -15.66 2.09
C GLN A 72 -7.70 -16.33 0.93
N ASP A 73 -9.02 -16.41 1.04
CA ASP A 73 -9.90 -17.06 0.04
C ASP A 73 -10.07 -16.21 -1.25
N ALA A 74 -9.48 -15.01 -1.31
CA ALA A 74 -9.50 -14.14 -2.49
C ALA A 74 -8.17 -14.11 -3.27
N LEU A 75 -7.13 -14.83 -2.82
CA LEU A 75 -5.86 -14.93 -3.52
C LEU A 75 -6.04 -15.42 -4.98
N PRO A 76 -5.12 -15.08 -5.92
CA PRO A 76 -3.91 -14.27 -5.73
C PRO A 76 -4.14 -12.75 -5.88
N PHE A 77 -3.33 -11.96 -5.17
CA PHE A 77 -3.21 -10.50 -5.31
C PHE A 77 -1.84 -10.01 -4.78
N VAL A 78 -1.48 -8.75 -5.01
CA VAL A 78 -0.42 -8.05 -4.26
C VAL A 78 -1.00 -7.43 -2.99
N PHE A 79 -0.36 -7.64 -1.84
CA PHE A 79 -0.81 -7.09 -0.57
C PHE A 79 -0.07 -5.78 -0.26
N ALA A 80 -0.75 -4.65 -0.35
CA ALA A 80 -0.18 -3.34 -0.06
C ALA A 80 -0.75 -2.72 1.22
N HIS A 81 0.13 -2.16 2.04
CA HIS A 81 -0.23 -1.27 3.15
C HIS A 81 0.84 -0.20 3.29
N ASN A 82 0.44 1.06 3.18
CA ASN A 82 1.38 2.18 3.24
C ASN A 82 1.71 2.53 4.69
N VAL A 83 3.00 2.73 4.98
CA VAL A 83 3.45 3.37 6.24
C VAL A 83 3.41 4.91 6.14
N GLU A 84 3.43 5.45 4.92
CA GLU A 84 3.28 6.87 4.55
C GLU A 84 4.44 7.78 5.00
N THR A 85 4.94 7.68 6.22
CA THR A 85 6.02 8.55 6.73
C THR A 85 6.82 7.87 7.85
N VAL A 86 7.80 8.58 8.40
CA VAL A 86 8.69 8.12 9.48
C VAL A 86 7.98 8.12 10.85
N PRO A 87 8.42 7.30 11.82
CA PRO A 87 7.74 7.15 13.11
C PRO A 87 7.55 8.46 13.89
N SER A 88 8.51 9.38 13.81
CA SER A 88 8.46 10.70 14.47
C SER A 88 7.32 11.58 13.97
N LEU A 89 6.87 11.39 12.72
CA LEU A 89 5.80 12.17 12.09
C LEU A 89 4.42 11.50 12.17
N TYR A 90 4.33 10.25 12.64
CA TYR A 90 3.04 9.54 12.78
C TYR A 90 2.00 10.29 13.62
N PRO A 91 2.34 10.90 14.78
CA PRO A 91 1.35 11.59 15.61
C PRO A 91 0.64 12.74 14.89
N VAL A 92 1.31 13.40 13.95
CA VAL A 92 0.78 14.55 13.21
C VAL A 92 0.24 14.17 11.83
N ALA A 93 0.91 13.26 11.11
CA ALA A 93 0.53 12.88 9.75
C ALA A 93 -0.52 11.76 9.71
N ARG A 94 -0.61 10.94 10.77
CA ARG A 94 -1.48 9.76 10.82
C ARG A 94 -2.15 9.63 12.19
N MET A 95 -2.97 10.63 12.56
CA MET A 95 -3.73 10.57 13.81
C MET A 95 -4.53 9.25 13.91
N GLY A 96 -4.31 8.49 15.00
CA GLY A 96 -4.91 7.16 15.23
C GLY A 96 -4.17 5.98 14.59
N GLY A 97 -3.20 6.24 13.71
CA GLY A 97 -2.30 5.24 13.13
C GLY A 97 -1.23 4.75 14.12
N SER A 98 -0.57 3.65 13.79
CA SER A 98 0.58 3.15 14.54
C SER A 98 1.59 2.54 13.59
N TYR A 99 2.82 3.06 13.63
CA TYR A 99 3.91 2.59 12.77
C TYR A 99 4.17 1.10 12.96
N GLN A 100 4.27 0.67 14.22
CA GLN A 100 4.47 -0.73 14.56
C GLN A 100 3.32 -1.61 14.06
N ARG A 101 2.08 -1.14 14.14
CA ARG A 101 0.91 -1.89 13.65
C ARG A 101 0.93 -2.05 12.14
N SER A 102 1.33 -1.01 11.40
CA SER A 102 1.54 -1.08 9.95
C SER A 102 2.60 -2.10 9.57
N LEU A 103 3.74 -2.11 10.28
CA LEU A 103 4.80 -3.11 10.08
C LEU A 103 4.33 -4.52 10.41
N SER A 104 3.63 -4.70 11.54
CA SER A 104 3.07 -6.00 11.93
C SER A 104 2.09 -6.53 10.89
N LEU A 105 1.27 -5.67 10.26
CA LEU A 105 0.35 -6.11 9.20
C LEU A 105 1.09 -6.69 8.00
N LEU A 106 2.12 -5.98 7.51
CA LEU A 106 2.93 -6.42 6.38
C LEU A 106 3.65 -7.74 6.71
N LYS A 107 4.21 -7.85 7.92
CA LYS A 107 4.84 -9.08 8.42
C LYS A 107 3.84 -10.24 8.41
N MET A 108 2.69 -10.05 9.05
CA MET A 108 1.66 -11.09 9.16
C MET A 108 1.16 -11.53 7.78
N ALA A 109 0.94 -10.60 6.85
CA ALA A 109 0.56 -10.94 5.48
C ALA A 109 1.63 -11.77 4.78
N LYS A 110 2.91 -11.37 4.91
CA LYS A 110 4.05 -12.10 4.32
C LYS A 110 4.21 -13.51 4.87
N GLU A 111 3.92 -13.71 6.16
CA GLU A 111 3.99 -15.01 6.84
C GLU A 111 2.75 -15.88 6.61
N SER A 112 1.58 -15.28 6.35
CA SER A 112 0.30 -16.01 6.25
C SER A 112 0.01 -16.58 4.85
N TYR A 113 0.63 -16.02 3.81
CA TYR A 113 0.30 -16.35 2.42
C TYR A 113 1.55 -16.79 1.65
N ASP A 114 1.50 -18.00 1.10
CA ASP A 114 2.59 -18.52 0.26
C ASP A 114 2.79 -17.65 -0.98
N ASN A 115 4.04 -17.31 -1.26
CA ASN A 115 4.46 -16.54 -2.44
C ASN A 115 3.78 -15.16 -2.62
N ILE A 116 3.21 -14.58 -1.56
CA ILE A 116 2.64 -13.23 -1.63
C ILE A 116 3.73 -12.19 -1.86
N ARG A 117 3.42 -11.23 -2.75
CA ARG A 117 4.19 -9.99 -2.89
C ARG A 117 3.57 -8.93 -1.98
N THR A 118 4.37 -8.32 -1.12
CA THR A 118 3.96 -7.21 -0.25
C THR A 118 4.53 -5.88 -0.73
N LYS A 119 3.78 -4.80 -0.49
CA LYS A 119 4.16 -3.45 -0.94
C LYS A 119 3.83 -2.41 0.12
N SER A 120 4.66 -1.37 0.19
CA SER A 120 4.37 -0.17 0.98
C SER A 120 4.69 1.09 0.18
N SER A 121 4.35 2.24 0.75
CA SER A 121 4.79 3.53 0.24
C SER A 121 5.10 4.51 1.36
N ILE A 122 5.94 5.49 1.00
CA ILE A 122 6.20 6.70 1.77
C ILE A 122 6.06 7.94 0.91
N MET A 123 5.75 9.06 1.57
CA MET A 123 5.78 10.40 1.00
C MET A 123 6.88 11.20 1.70
N LEU A 124 7.75 11.80 0.89
CA LEU A 124 8.80 12.70 1.34
C LEU A 124 8.33 14.16 1.32
N GLY A 125 9.00 15.02 2.07
CA GLY A 125 8.73 16.46 2.16
C GLY A 125 7.82 16.86 3.31
N LEU A 126 7.62 15.99 4.31
CA LEU A 126 6.86 16.27 5.53
C LEU A 126 7.75 16.73 6.71
N GLY A 127 9.06 16.80 6.50
CA GLY A 127 10.05 17.20 7.50
C GLY A 127 10.85 16.04 8.09
N GLU A 128 10.73 14.85 7.48
CA GLU A 128 11.57 13.69 7.79
C GLU A 128 13.03 13.93 7.43
N THR A 129 13.95 13.35 8.20
CA THR A 129 15.37 13.34 7.87
C THR A 129 15.76 12.12 7.05
N ASP A 130 16.87 12.20 6.32
CA ASP A 130 17.41 11.06 5.58
C ASP A 130 17.68 9.83 6.46
N ALA A 131 18.16 10.05 7.68
CA ALA A 131 18.46 8.96 8.61
C ALA A 131 17.18 8.21 9.02
N GLU A 132 16.08 8.94 9.25
CA GLU A 132 14.79 8.35 9.59
C GLU A 132 14.18 7.59 8.41
N VAL A 133 14.30 8.12 7.19
CA VAL A 133 13.84 7.43 5.98
C VAL A 133 14.65 6.15 5.75
N GLU A 134 15.98 6.19 5.91
CA GLU A 134 16.80 4.99 5.77
C GLU A 134 16.45 3.92 6.82
N LEU A 135 16.21 4.32 8.08
CA LEU A 135 15.75 3.41 9.12
C LEU A 135 14.38 2.80 8.77
N LEU A 136 13.43 3.62 8.32
CA LEU A 136 12.11 3.15 7.89
C LEU A 136 12.22 2.12 6.75
N LEU A 137 13.10 2.35 5.77
CA LEU A 137 13.31 1.41 4.67
C LEU A 137 13.88 0.08 5.19
N LYS A 138 14.81 0.12 6.16
CA LYS A 138 15.34 -1.08 6.83
C LYS A 138 14.24 -1.82 7.60
N ASP A 139 13.40 -1.10 8.32
CA ASP A 139 12.27 -1.68 9.07
C ASP A 139 11.29 -2.39 8.13
N LEU A 140 10.92 -1.76 7.00
CA LEU A 140 10.08 -2.38 5.97
C LEU A 140 10.72 -3.67 5.41
N ARG A 141 12.02 -3.66 5.15
CA ARG A 141 12.73 -4.88 4.70
C ARG A 141 12.75 -5.96 5.77
N SER A 142 12.91 -5.59 7.05
CA SER A 142 12.95 -6.54 8.17
C SER A 142 11.63 -7.33 8.33
N VAL A 143 10.51 -6.76 7.90
CA VAL A 143 9.19 -7.43 7.88
C VAL A 143 8.85 -8.08 6.54
N GLY A 144 9.81 -8.18 5.63
CA GLY A 144 9.65 -8.84 4.35
C GLY A 144 8.85 -8.04 3.31
N CYS A 145 8.81 -6.70 3.40
CA CYS A 145 8.15 -5.85 2.41
C CYS A 145 8.87 -5.86 1.05
N ASP A 146 8.30 -6.46 0.01
CA ASP A 146 9.02 -6.73 -1.25
C ASP A 146 9.20 -5.48 -2.13
N LYS A 147 8.25 -4.55 -2.09
CA LYS A 147 8.18 -3.39 -3.00
C LYS A 147 7.95 -2.10 -2.23
N ILE A 148 8.53 -1.01 -2.74
CA ILE A 148 8.37 0.32 -2.14
C ILE A 148 8.10 1.39 -3.19
N THR A 149 7.15 2.26 -2.89
CA THR A 149 6.93 3.51 -3.63
C THR A 149 7.35 4.70 -2.78
N ILE A 150 8.14 5.61 -3.35
CA ILE A 150 8.67 6.81 -2.70
C ILE A 150 8.23 8.02 -3.53
N GLY A 151 7.29 8.80 -3.00
CA GLY A 151 6.69 9.94 -3.70
C GLY A 151 6.88 11.27 -2.97
N GLN A 152 6.57 12.40 -3.62
CA GLN A 152 6.47 13.70 -2.95
C GLN A 152 5.12 13.84 -2.26
N TYR A 153 5.12 14.30 -1.01
CA TYR A 153 3.93 14.83 -0.35
C TYR A 153 3.47 16.10 -1.08
N LEU A 154 2.26 16.03 -1.63
CA LEU A 154 1.59 17.19 -2.21
C LEU A 154 0.39 17.52 -1.33
N ARG A 155 0.40 18.73 -0.77
CA ARG A 155 -0.65 19.22 0.13
C ARG A 155 -2.02 19.22 -0.57
N PRO A 156 -3.00 18.42 -0.11
CA PRO A 156 -4.31 18.34 -0.76
C PRO A 156 -5.19 19.58 -0.55
N SER A 157 -5.10 20.20 0.64
CA SER A 157 -5.90 21.36 1.03
C SER A 157 -5.17 22.24 2.03
N LYS A 158 -5.68 23.45 2.27
CA LYS A 158 -5.14 24.40 3.26
C LYS A 158 -5.20 23.88 4.70
N ASP A 159 -6.05 22.92 5.01
CA ASP A 159 -6.14 22.34 6.36
C ASP A 159 -5.21 21.14 6.54
N SER A 160 -4.56 20.70 5.45
CA SER A 160 -3.56 19.63 5.50
C SER A 160 -2.19 20.17 5.94
N LEU A 161 -1.31 19.26 6.40
CA LEU A 161 0.07 19.59 6.77
C LEU A 161 0.77 20.41 5.67
N GLU A 162 1.62 21.33 6.10
CA GLU A 162 2.45 22.10 5.17
C GLU A 162 3.51 21.21 4.52
N VAL A 163 3.87 21.53 3.28
CA VAL A 163 5.04 20.92 2.65
C VAL A 163 6.28 21.58 3.25
N VAL A 164 7.14 20.78 3.88
CA VAL A 164 8.41 21.26 4.47
C VAL A 164 9.48 21.37 3.39
N GLU A 165 9.53 20.40 2.48
CA GLU A 165 10.51 20.35 1.39
C GLU A 165 9.90 19.80 0.11
N TYR A 166 10.25 20.41 -1.03
CA TYR A 166 10.08 19.81 -2.34
C TYR A 166 11.38 19.08 -2.73
N VAL A 167 11.35 17.76 -2.58
CA VAL A 167 12.51 16.90 -2.77
C VAL A 167 12.92 16.88 -4.25
N THR A 168 14.22 17.05 -4.51
CA THR A 168 14.73 17.10 -5.89
C THR A 168 14.62 15.76 -6.60
N PRO A 169 14.46 15.72 -7.94
CA PRO A 169 14.48 14.47 -8.71
C PRO A 169 15.73 13.62 -8.45
N ALA A 170 16.91 14.24 -8.34
CA ALA A 170 18.17 13.55 -8.04
C ALA A 170 18.14 12.82 -6.68
N LYS A 171 17.42 13.38 -5.69
CA LYS A 171 17.24 12.74 -4.39
C LYS A 171 16.30 11.53 -4.47
N PHE A 172 15.25 11.59 -5.29
CA PHE A 172 14.42 10.41 -5.58
C PHE A 172 15.22 9.31 -6.27
N ASP A 173 16.10 9.64 -7.22
CA ASP A 173 17.00 8.67 -7.86
C ASP A 173 17.96 8.02 -6.85
N TRP A 174 18.50 8.81 -5.92
CA TRP A 174 19.33 8.30 -4.83
C TRP A 174 18.56 7.34 -3.92
N TRP A 175 17.33 7.67 -3.54
CA TRP A 175 16.47 6.78 -2.76
C TRP A 175 16.12 5.49 -3.48
N LYS A 176 15.93 5.53 -4.81
CA LYS A 176 15.74 4.33 -5.62
C LYS A 176 16.93 3.39 -5.52
N GLN A 177 18.14 3.92 -5.69
CA GLN A 177 19.37 3.12 -5.58
C GLN A 177 19.53 2.53 -4.18
N LYS A 178 19.25 3.31 -3.14
CA LYS A 178 19.28 2.85 -1.74
C LYS A 178 18.27 1.74 -1.47
N ALA A 179 17.03 1.87 -1.93
CA ALA A 179 16.02 0.83 -1.79
C ALA A 179 16.45 -0.48 -2.48
N VAL A 180 17.01 -0.40 -3.69
CA VAL A 180 17.55 -1.58 -4.39
C VAL A 180 18.69 -2.22 -3.59
N GLN A 181 19.62 -1.42 -3.04
CA GLN A 181 20.72 -1.92 -2.19
C GLN A 181 20.22 -2.61 -0.91
N LEU A 182 19.11 -2.14 -0.34
CA LEU A 182 18.44 -2.76 0.81
C LEU A 182 17.65 -4.03 0.45
N GLY A 183 17.59 -4.38 -0.84
CA GLY A 183 16.99 -5.63 -1.32
C GLY A 183 15.48 -5.55 -1.56
N PHE A 184 14.92 -4.36 -1.80
CA PHE A 184 13.58 -4.27 -2.40
C PHE A 184 13.63 -4.83 -3.83
N SER A 185 12.71 -5.75 -4.15
CA SER A 185 12.60 -6.34 -5.49
C SER A 185 12.16 -5.33 -6.56
N TYR A 186 11.47 -4.27 -6.13
CA TYR A 186 11.05 -3.18 -6.99
C TYR A 186 10.93 -1.88 -6.19
N CYS A 187 11.41 -0.78 -6.76
CA CYS A 187 11.26 0.56 -6.20
C CYS A 187 10.83 1.55 -7.28
N LEU A 188 9.66 2.18 -7.07
CA LEU A 188 9.23 3.36 -7.80
C LEU A 188 9.54 4.59 -6.94
N SER A 189 10.47 5.43 -7.37
CA SER A 189 10.86 6.65 -6.67
C SER A 189 10.82 7.83 -7.64
N SER A 190 9.91 8.78 -7.42
CA SER A 190 9.71 9.94 -8.30
C SER A 190 8.82 10.97 -7.60
N PRO A 191 8.95 12.28 -7.89
CA PRO A 191 8.06 13.30 -7.33
C PRO A 191 6.57 12.97 -7.48
N PHE A 192 6.17 12.41 -8.63
CA PHE A 192 4.77 12.08 -8.93
C PHE A 192 4.40 10.62 -8.65
N ALA A 193 5.29 9.84 -8.02
CA ALA A 193 5.00 8.47 -7.66
C ALA A 193 3.80 8.40 -6.69
N ARG A 194 2.93 7.43 -6.92
CA ARG A 194 1.78 7.09 -6.08
C ARG A 194 1.70 5.58 -5.96
N SER A 195 1.16 5.07 -4.85
CA SER A 195 1.15 3.63 -4.57
C SER A 195 0.49 2.80 -5.68
N SER A 196 -0.46 3.35 -6.45
CA SER A 196 -1.11 2.66 -7.57
C SER A 196 -0.55 3.01 -8.97
N TYR A 197 0.38 3.97 -9.06
CA TYR A 197 0.92 4.41 -10.35
C TYR A 197 1.79 3.32 -10.98
N LEU A 198 1.53 2.97 -12.25
CA LEU A 198 2.22 1.93 -13.01
C LEU A 198 2.14 0.49 -12.45
N ALA A 199 1.25 0.21 -11.49
CA ALA A 199 1.16 -1.09 -10.79
C ALA A 199 1.09 -2.32 -11.73
N GLU A 200 0.51 -2.20 -12.93
CA GLU A 200 0.52 -3.25 -13.96
C GLU A 200 1.95 -3.60 -14.42
N GLN A 201 2.78 -2.60 -14.72
CA GLN A 201 4.16 -2.77 -15.17
C GLN A 201 5.05 -3.34 -14.07
N GLU A 202 4.76 -3.01 -12.80
CA GLU A 202 5.51 -3.51 -11.65
C GLU A 202 5.29 -5.01 -11.41
N ASN A 203 4.14 -5.54 -11.82
CA ASN A 203 3.67 -6.89 -11.50
C ASN A 203 3.61 -7.83 -12.72
N THR A 204 4.08 -7.36 -13.87
CA THR A 204 4.27 -8.15 -15.09
C THR A 204 5.71 -8.66 -15.27
N LEU A 205 6.62 -8.26 -14.37
CA LEU A 205 7.95 -8.84 -14.15
C LEU A 205 7.95 -9.72 -12.88
#